data_AF-A0A966WZQ0-F1
#
_entry.id   AF-A0A966WZQ0-F1
#
_cell.length_a   1.000
_cell.length_b   1.000
_cell.length_c   1.000
_cell.angle_alpha   90.00
_cell.angle_beta   90.00
_cell.angle_gamma   90.00
#
_symmetry.space_group_name_H-M   'P 1'
#
loop_
_entity.id
_entity.type
_entity.pdbx_description
1 polymer ?
#
loop_
_entity_poly.entity_id
_entity_poly.type
_entity_poly.pdbx_seq_one_letter_code
_entity_poly.pdbx_strand_id
1 'polypeptide(L)'
;MPKFAANLSMLYNEVPFMERFDKAGAAGFKAVEFLYPYAFSAADIKAKLDSNGLALVLHNIPAGDWDGGERGIACLPDRVDEYRAGVAKAIEYAKALGVPQLNCLAGKAPAGADRKVLHDTFVANLKYTAAEFKKNGLKLLIEPINTYDIPGFFLSTTA
;
A
#
# COMPACT_ATOMS: atom_id res chain seq x y z
N MET A 1 -17.14 19.20 -7.06
CA MET A 1 -16.29 19.31 -5.86
C MET A 1 -15.49 18.03 -5.68
N PRO A 2 -14.19 18.09 -5.34
CA PRO A 2 -13.40 16.91 -5.00
C PRO A 2 -14.02 16.13 -3.82
N LYS A 3 -13.81 14.81 -3.80
CA LYS A 3 -14.13 13.95 -2.66
C LYS A 3 -12.83 13.65 -1.93
N PHE A 4 -12.76 13.97 -0.64
CA PHE A 4 -11.56 13.77 0.16
C PHE A 4 -11.61 12.46 0.94
N ALA A 5 -10.46 11.80 1.06
CA ALA A 5 -10.26 10.66 1.95
C ALA A 5 -9.27 11.06 3.06
N ALA A 6 -9.56 10.69 4.30
CA ALA A 6 -8.61 10.89 5.40
C ALA A 6 -7.54 9.78 5.36
N ASN A 7 -6.27 10.16 5.30
CA ASN A 7 -5.17 9.20 5.43
C ASN A 7 -4.94 8.90 6.92
N LEU A 8 -5.39 7.74 7.40
CA LEU A 8 -5.34 7.35 8.81
C LEU A 8 -3.93 6.94 9.29
N SER A 9 -2.96 6.83 8.38
CA SER A 9 -1.55 6.68 8.77
C SER A 9 -0.93 8.03 9.16
N MET A 10 -1.46 9.14 8.64
CA MET A 10 -0.92 10.49 8.85
C MET A 10 -1.80 11.35 9.77
N LEU A 11 -3.12 11.16 9.72
CA LEU A 11 -4.10 11.90 10.51
C LEU A 11 -4.57 11.08 11.72
N TYR A 12 -5.03 11.79 12.74
CA TYR A 12 -5.56 11.21 13.98
C TYR A 12 -4.54 10.36 14.76
N ASN A 13 -3.27 10.72 14.67
CA ASN A 13 -2.17 10.03 15.35
C ASN A 13 -2.20 10.20 16.89
N GLU A 14 -3.10 11.03 17.40
CA GLU A 14 -3.35 11.21 18.83
C GLU A 14 -4.10 10.02 19.45
N VAL A 15 -4.61 9.09 18.63
CA VAL A 15 -5.29 7.86 19.07
C VAL A 15 -4.75 6.60 18.36
N PRO A 16 -4.94 5.39 18.96
CA PRO A 16 -4.62 4.12 18.31
C PRO A 16 -5.30 3.94 16.94
N PHE A 17 -4.69 3.19 16.03
CA PHE A 17 -5.12 3.07 14.63
C PHE A 17 -6.61 2.75 14.47
N MET A 18 -7.14 1.79 15.23
CA MET A 18 -8.53 1.36 15.11
C MET A 18 -9.54 2.42 15.58
N GLU A 19 -9.14 3.38 16.41
CA GLU A 19 -9.99 4.50 16.85
C GLU A 19 -10.01 5.64 15.81
N ARG A 20 -9.06 5.66 14.87
CA ARG A 20 -8.96 6.71 13.84
C ARG A 20 -10.12 6.69 12.85
N PHE A 21 -10.72 5.53 12.62
CA PHE A 21 -11.93 5.40 11.80
C PHE A 21 -13.09 6.19 12.41
N ASP A 22 -13.25 6.13 13.73
CA ASP A 22 -14.30 6.85 14.45
C ASP A 22 -14.06 8.37 14.39
N LYS A 23 -12.80 8.80 14.51
CA LYS A 23 -12.41 10.22 14.34
C LYS A 23 -12.68 10.72 12.92
N ALA A 24 -12.34 9.94 11.90
CA ALA A 24 -12.58 10.31 10.50
C ALA A 24 -14.09 10.41 10.19
N GLY A 25 -14.88 9.43 10.64
CA GLY A 25 -16.34 9.45 10.50
C GLY A 25 -16.99 10.65 11.19
N ALA A 26 -16.58 10.93 12.44
CA ALA A 26 -17.07 12.09 13.19
C ALA A 26 -16.68 13.44 12.55
N ALA A 27 -15.52 13.51 11.90
CA ALA A 27 -15.08 14.69 11.13
C ALA A 27 -15.79 14.84 9.77
N GLY A 28 -16.70 13.92 9.42
CA GLY A 28 -17.51 14.00 8.21
C GLY A 28 -16.89 13.38 6.96
N PHE A 29 -15.73 12.73 7.06
CA PHE A 29 -15.18 11.98 5.94
C PHE A 29 -16.12 10.82 5.56
N LYS A 30 -16.15 10.51 4.27
CA LYS A 30 -16.85 9.34 3.70
C LYS A 30 -15.90 8.31 3.11
N ALA A 31 -14.62 8.63 3.11
CA ALA A 31 -13.56 7.80 2.59
C ALA A 31 -12.32 7.90 3.47
N VAL A 32 -11.57 6.81 3.54
CA VAL A 32 -10.28 6.74 4.21
C VAL A 32 -9.27 5.99 3.37
N GLU A 33 -7.99 6.25 3.62
CA GLU A 33 -6.86 5.46 3.15
C GLU A 33 -5.88 5.27 4.29
N PHE A 34 -4.97 4.30 4.17
CA PHE A 34 -3.86 4.09 5.09
C PHE A 34 -2.81 3.21 4.42
N LEU A 35 -1.59 3.20 4.95
CA LEU A 35 -0.48 2.45 4.34
C LEU A 35 -0.70 0.94 4.44
N TYR A 36 -0.78 0.39 5.65
CA TYR A 36 -0.75 -1.07 5.86
C TYR A 36 -1.80 -1.55 6.86
N PRO A 37 -2.73 -2.43 6.47
CA PRO A 37 -3.72 -3.00 7.39
C PRO A 37 -3.23 -4.24 8.16
N TYR A 38 -2.09 -4.83 7.78
CA TYR A 38 -1.76 -6.24 8.05
C TYR A 38 -1.51 -6.61 9.51
N ALA A 39 -1.39 -5.63 10.41
CA ALA A 39 -1.32 -5.87 11.86
C ALA A 39 -2.70 -6.15 12.50
N PHE A 40 -3.79 -5.92 11.77
CA PHE A 40 -5.17 -6.10 12.23
C PHE A 40 -5.90 -7.06 11.31
N SER A 41 -6.92 -7.75 11.81
CA SER A 41 -7.74 -8.60 10.95
C SER A 41 -8.54 -7.75 9.96
N ALA A 42 -8.72 -8.25 8.73
CA ALA A 42 -9.55 -7.57 7.74
C ALA A 42 -11.00 -7.43 8.21
N ALA A 43 -11.49 -8.36 9.04
CA ALA A 43 -12.84 -8.32 9.61
C ALA A 43 -13.01 -7.15 10.59
N ASP A 44 -12.04 -6.90 11.48
CA ASP A 44 -12.11 -5.80 12.43
C ASP A 44 -12.05 -4.43 11.72
N ILE A 45 -11.19 -4.32 10.70
CA ILE A 45 -11.13 -3.11 9.87
C ILE A 45 -12.46 -2.91 9.13
N LYS A 46 -13.02 -3.98 8.54
CA LYS A 46 -14.31 -3.91 7.84
C LYS A 46 -15.44 -3.45 8.77
N ALA A 47 -15.47 -3.97 10.01
CA ALA A 47 -16.44 -3.53 11.01
C ALA A 47 -16.32 -2.03 11.32
N LYS A 48 -15.09 -1.49 11.43
CA LYS A 48 -14.84 -0.05 11.62
C LYS A 48 -15.23 0.79 10.42
N LEU A 49 -14.99 0.31 9.20
CA LEU A 49 -15.44 0.98 7.97
C LEU A 49 -16.98 1.07 7.95
N ASP A 50 -17.66 -0.05 8.21
CA ASP A 50 -19.11 -0.14 8.16
C ASP A 50 -19.78 0.71 9.25
N SER A 51 -19.30 0.62 10.49
CA SER A 51 -19.88 1.38 11.62
C SER A 51 -19.81 2.89 11.44
N ASN A 52 -18.84 3.36 10.66
CA ASN A 52 -18.62 4.78 10.39
C ASN A 52 -19.11 5.24 9.01
N GLY A 53 -19.64 4.32 8.19
CA GLY A 53 -20.05 4.61 6.81
C GLY A 53 -18.90 5.11 5.93
N LEU A 54 -17.70 4.53 6.12
CA LEU A 54 -16.48 4.90 5.42
C LEU A 54 -16.16 3.90 4.31
N ALA A 55 -15.79 4.41 3.13
CA ALA A 55 -15.19 3.60 2.08
C ALA A 55 -13.66 3.60 2.19
N LEU A 56 -13.03 2.43 2.09
CA LEU A 56 -11.58 2.36 1.92
C LEU A 56 -11.23 2.62 0.45
N VAL A 57 -10.41 3.64 0.19
CA VAL A 57 -10.06 4.03 -1.20
C VAL A 57 -8.68 3.58 -1.65
N LEU A 58 -7.77 3.31 -0.71
CA LEU A 58 -6.40 2.87 -0.99
C LEU A 58 -5.74 2.24 0.25
N HIS A 59 -4.98 1.17 0.03
CA HIS A 59 -3.86 0.79 0.89
C HIS A 59 -2.71 0.20 0.06
N ASN A 60 -1.55 -0.02 0.69
CA ASN A 60 -0.37 -0.56 0.01
C ASN A 60 -0.33 -2.08 0.11
N ILE A 61 0.37 -2.71 -0.84
CA ILE A 61 0.84 -4.10 -0.78
C ILE A 61 1.89 -4.23 0.35
N PRO A 62 2.10 -5.41 0.99
CA PRO A 62 3.13 -5.57 2.02
C PRO A 62 4.50 -5.09 1.53
N ALA A 63 5.21 -4.36 2.39
CA ALA A 63 6.38 -3.57 2.02
C ALA A 63 7.71 -4.08 2.61
N GLY A 64 7.72 -5.32 3.12
CA GLY A 64 8.85 -5.92 3.81
C GLY A 64 9.00 -5.42 5.25
N ASP A 65 10.22 -5.44 5.77
CA ASP A 65 10.61 -5.00 7.11
C ASP A 65 10.70 -3.47 7.18
N TRP A 66 9.54 -2.85 7.45
CA TRP A 66 9.44 -1.40 7.56
C TRP A 66 10.33 -0.82 8.68
N ASP A 67 10.45 -1.53 9.80
CA ASP A 67 11.24 -1.10 10.96
C ASP A 67 12.74 -1.30 10.70
N GLY A 68 13.11 -2.32 9.93
CA GLY A 68 14.46 -2.54 9.37
C GLY A 68 14.85 -1.55 8.26
N GLY A 69 13.95 -0.61 7.89
CA GLY A 69 14.24 0.48 6.97
C GLY A 69 13.83 0.22 5.52
N GLU A 70 13.21 -0.94 5.23
CA GLU A 70 12.62 -1.23 3.92
C GLU A 70 11.42 -0.31 3.67
N ARG A 71 11.19 0.01 2.40
CA ARG A 71 10.09 0.90 1.97
C ARG A 71 9.42 0.29 0.75
N GLY A 72 9.15 -1.01 0.79
CA GLY A 72 8.79 -1.81 -0.37
C GLY A 72 9.93 -2.71 -0.81
N ILE A 73 9.56 -3.82 -1.44
CA ILE A 73 10.50 -4.88 -1.88
C ILE A 73 10.33 -5.22 -3.37
N ALA A 74 9.54 -4.45 -4.12
CA ALA A 74 9.17 -4.78 -5.48
C ALA A 74 10.34 -4.75 -6.48
N CYS A 75 11.39 -3.96 -6.22
CA CYS A 75 12.62 -3.93 -7.02
C CYS A 75 13.71 -4.92 -6.55
N LEU A 76 13.50 -5.67 -5.47
CA LEU A 76 14.53 -6.52 -4.85
C LEU A 76 14.53 -7.94 -5.46
N PRO A 77 15.60 -8.35 -6.16
CA PRO A 77 15.64 -9.61 -6.92
C PRO A 77 15.64 -10.86 -6.04
N ASP A 78 16.15 -10.75 -4.82
CA ASP A 78 16.22 -11.81 -3.82
C ASP A 78 14.92 -11.97 -3.01
N ARG A 79 13.92 -11.11 -3.24
CA ARG A 79 12.66 -11.07 -2.47
C ARG A 79 11.40 -11.27 -3.32
N VAL A 80 11.56 -11.77 -4.55
CA VAL A 80 10.44 -11.96 -5.50
C VAL A 80 9.34 -12.86 -4.93
N ASP A 81 9.70 -13.96 -4.28
CA ASP A 81 8.70 -14.90 -3.74
C ASP A 81 7.92 -14.28 -2.58
N GLU A 82 8.59 -13.54 -1.70
CA GLU A 82 7.92 -12.79 -0.63
C GLU A 82 7.00 -11.71 -1.19
N TYR A 83 7.45 -10.97 -2.21
CA TYR A 83 6.62 -9.98 -2.89
C TYR A 83 5.33 -10.63 -3.44
N ARG A 84 5.44 -11.78 -4.11
CA ARG A 84 4.29 -12.48 -4.69
C ARG A 84 3.34 -13.03 -3.61
N ALA A 85 3.86 -13.52 -2.50
CA ALA A 85 3.04 -13.89 -1.34
C ALA A 85 2.30 -12.66 -0.76
N GLY A 86 2.99 -11.51 -0.70
CA GLY A 86 2.41 -10.23 -0.30
C GLY A 86 1.27 -9.77 -1.22
N VAL A 87 1.41 -9.95 -2.54
CA VAL A 87 0.33 -9.67 -3.51
C VAL A 87 -0.90 -10.52 -3.24
N ALA A 88 -0.73 -11.82 -2.96
CA ALA A 88 -1.85 -12.70 -2.62
C ALA A 88 -2.56 -12.23 -1.33
N LYS A 89 -1.79 -11.85 -0.30
CA LYS A 89 -2.32 -11.32 0.96
C LYS A 89 -3.05 -9.99 0.77
N ALA A 90 -2.50 -9.12 -0.07
CA ALA A 90 -3.13 -7.85 -0.45
C ALA A 90 -4.49 -8.07 -1.13
N ILE A 91 -4.62 -9.07 -2.02
CA ILE A 91 -5.89 -9.40 -2.67
C ILE A 91 -6.94 -9.89 -1.67
N GLU A 92 -6.54 -10.72 -0.70
CA GLU A 92 -7.42 -11.18 0.39
C GLU A 92 -8.02 -9.99 1.16
N TYR A 93 -7.16 -9.05 1.58
CA TYR A 93 -7.59 -7.84 2.29
C TYR A 93 -8.44 -6.94 1.39
N ALA A 94 -8.05 -6.77 0.14
CA ALA A 94 -8.78 -5.90 -0.78
C ALA A 94 -10.23 -6.34 -0.97
N LYS A 95 -10.45 -7.66 -1.11
CA LYS A 95 -11.79 -8.25 -1.20
C LYS A 95 -12.60 -8.06 0.07
N ALA A 96 -12.01 -8.35 1.23
CA ALA A 96 -12.69 -8.22 2.51
C ALA A 96 -13.07 -6.76 2.83
N LEU A 97 -12.21 -5.81 2.45
CA LEU A 97 -12.37 -4.39 2.74
C LEU A 97 -13.14 -3.62 1.66
N GLY A 98 -13.36 -4.23 0.48
CA GLY A 98 -14.05 -3.59 -0.64
C GLY A 98 -13.26 -2.44 -1.28
N VAL A 99 -11.93 -2.42 -1.15
CA VAL A 99 -11.08 -1.38 -1.74
C VAL A 99 -10.79 -1.71 -3.21
N PRO A 100 -10.93 -0.76 -4.16
CA PRO A 100 -10.85 -1.05 -5.59
C PRO A 100 -9.43 -1.03 -6.16
N GLN A 101 -8.45 -0.57 -5.38
CA GLN A 101 -7.11 -0.27 -5.88
C GLN A 101 -6.07 -0.31 -4.77
N LEU A 102 -4.85 -0.74 -5.09
CA LEU A 102 -3.73 -0.83 -4.16
C LEU A 102 -2.46 -0.24 -4.75
N ASN A 103 -1.61 0.31 -3.88
CA ASN A 103 -0.32 0.87 -4.26
C ASN A 103 0.82 -0.15 -4.06
N CYS A 104 1.75 -0.18 -5.02
CA CYS A 104 2.97 -0.97 -4.98
C CYS A 104 4.17 -0.06 -4.81
N LEU A 105 4.75 -0.04 -3.62
CA LEU A 105 6.01 0.64 -3.36
C LEU A 105 7.17 -0.10 -4.03
N ALA A 106 7.99 0.65 -4.77
CA ALA A 106 9.13 0.10 -5.49
C ALA A 106 10.19 -0.48 -4.54
N GLY A 107 10.44 0.17 -3.41
CA GLY A 107 11.54 -0.14 -2.50
C GLY A 107 12.74 0.79 -2.69
N LYS A 108 13.77 0.60 -1.86
CA LYS A 108 15.04 1.32 -1.98
C LYS A 108 16.03 0.50 -2.81
N ALA A 109 16.80 1.16 -3.66
CA ALA A 109 17.87 0.49 -4.39
C ALA A 109 19.02 0.12 -3.44
N PRO A 110 19.41 -1.17 -3.32
CA PRO A 110 20.56 -1.55 -2.52
C PRO A 110 21.85 -0.91 -3.05
N ALA A 111 22.77 -0.58 -2.16
CA ALA A 111 24.06 0.00 -2.54
C ALA A 111 24.85 -0.95 -3.45
N GLY A 112 25.33 -0.45 -4.59
CA GLY A 112 26.12 -1.23 -5.55
C GLY A 112 25.32 -2.23 -6.40
N ALA A 113 23.99 -2.32 -6.25
CA ALA A 113 23.17 -3.18 -7.08
C ALA A 113 23.11 -2.67 -8.54
N ASP A 114 23.09 -3.59 -9.50
CA ASP A 114 22.89 -3.26 -10.91
C ASP A 114 21.48 -2.70 -11.12
N ARG A 115 21.41 -1.43 -11.55
CA ARG A 115 20.16 -0.72 -11.81
C ARG A 115 19.29 -1.44 -12.84
N LYS A 116 19.89 -2.10 -13.84
CA LYS A 116 19.15 -2.88 -14.84
C LYS A 116 18.46 -4.09 -14.21
N VAL A 117 19.15 -4.81 -13.33
CA VAL A 117 18.59 -5.96 -12.61
C VAL A 117 17.41 -5.52 -11.73
N LEU A 118 17.57 -4.44 -10.97
CA LEU A 118 16.50 -3.88 -10.15
C LEU A 118 15.29 -3.44 -10.99
N HIS A 119 15.53 -2.79 -12.14
CA HIS A 119 14.48 -2.38 -13.06
C HIS A 119 13.73 -3.58 -13.64
N ASP A 120 14.45 -4.58 -14.16
CA ASP A 120 13.84 -5.76 -14.76
C ASP A 120 13.03 -6.55 -13.71
N THR A 121 13.53 -6.63 -12.48
CA THR A 121 12.81 -7.20 -11.33
C THR A 121 11.53 -6.42 -11.04
N PHE A 122 11.62 -5.10 -10.91
CA PHE A 122 10.47 -4.24 -10.64
C PHE A 122 9.39 -4.38 -11.72
N VAL A 123 9.78 -4.32 -13.00
CA VAL A 123 8.84 -4.48 -14.11
C VAL A 123 8.22 -5.88 -14.12
N ALA A 124 8.99 -6.93 -13.86
CA ALA A 124 8.46 -8.30 -13.79
C ALA A 124 7.43 -8.45 -12.66
N ASN A 125 7.72 -7.87 -11.49
CA ASN A 125 6.82 -7.84 -10.34
C ASN A 125 5.55 -7.03 -10.61
N LEU A 126 5.65 -5.85 -11.24
CA LEU A 126 4.47 -5.08 -11.64
C LEU A 126 3.60 -5.82 -12.65
N LYS A 127 4.20 -6.49 -13.64
CA LYS A 127 3.46 -7.31 -14.62
C LYS A 127 2.71 -8.46 -13.94
N TYR A 128 3.36 -9.15 -13.02
CA TYR A 128 2.73 -10.20 -12.21
C TYR A 128 1.55 -9.63 -11.42
N THR A 129 1.77 -8.56 -10.67
CA THR A 129 0.74 -7.93 -9.83
C THR A 129 -0.43 -7.42 -10.65
N ALA A 130 -0.17 -6.78 -11.80
CA ALA A 130 -1.23 -6.32 -12.70
C ALA A 130 -2.07 -7.49 -13.23
N ALA A 131 -1.45 -8.63 -13.57
CA ALA A 131 -2.18 -9.81 -14.01
C ALA A 131 -3.06 -10.40 -12.89
N GLU A 132 -2.54 -10.52 -11.67
CA GLU A 132 -3.31 -11.00 -10.52
C GLU A 132 -4.43 -10.04 -10.11
N PHE A 133 -4.15 -8.73 -10.10
CA PHE A 133 -5.16 -7.72 -9.78
C PHE A 133 -6.27 -7.67 -10.82
N LYS A 134 -5.95 -7.82 -12.11
CA LYS A 134 -6.94 -7.90 -13.19
C LYS A 134 -7.93 -9.05 -12.99
N LYS A 135 -7.46 -10.24 -12.55
CA LYS A 135 -8.32 -11.39 -12.25
C LYS A 135 -9.32 -11.10 -11.11
N ASN A 136 -9.02 -10.11 -10.27
CA ASN A 136 -9.81 -9.75 -9.09
C ASN A 136 -10.49 -8.38 -9.20
N GLY A 137 -10.46 -7.74 -10.38
CA GLY A 137 -11.06 -6.42 -10.60
C GLY A 137 -10.38 -5.27 -9.85
N LEU A 138 -9.13 -5.44 -9.42
CA LEU A 138 -8.35 -4.43 -8.69
C LEU A 138 -7.48 -3.61 -9.65
N LYS A 139 -7.24 -2.34 -9.29
CA LYS A 139 -6.26 -1.49 -9.97
C LYS A 139 -4.93 -1.49 -9.22
N LEU A 140 -3.84 -1.60 -9.98
CA LEU A 140 -2.48 -1.43 -9.48
C LEU A 140 -2.06 0.02 -9.67
N LEU A 141 -1.61 0.66 -8.59
CA LEU A 141 -0.94 1.95 -8.62
C LEU A 141 0.55 1.77 -8.34
N ILE A 142 1.34 2.70 -8.87
CA ILE A 142 2.72 2.95 -8.46
C ILE A 142 2.84 4.42 -8.07
N GLU A 143 3.69 4.69 -7.10
CA GLU A 143 3.87 6.02 -6.54
C GLU A 143 5.36 6.37 -6.57
N PRO A 144 5.77 7.34 -7.40
CA PRO A 144 7.09 7.91 -7.29
C PRO A 144 7.23 8.70 -5.99
N ILE A 145 8.31 8.45 -5.23
CA ILE A 145 8.58 9.16 -3.98
C ILE A 145 9.85 9.99 -4.11
N ASN A 146 9.81 11.21 -3.57
CA ASN A 146 10.94 12.12 -3.61
C ASN A 146 12.14 11.58 -2.79
N THR A 147 13.34 12.03 -3.15
CA THR A 147 14.59 11.57 -2.52
C THR A 147 14.93 12.30 -1.22
N TYR A 148 14.10 13.25 -0.77
CA TYR A 148 14.28 13.96 0.49
C TYR A 148 13.70 13.14 1.65
N ASP A 149 12.43 12.72 1.53
CA ASP A 149 11.73 11.94 2.55
C ASP A 149 12.18 10.48 2.55
N ILE A 150 12.43 9.90 1.36
CA ILE A 150 12.94 8.53 1.22
C ILE A 150 14.18 8.52 0.32
N PRO A 151 15.37 8.81 0.86
CA PRO A 151 16.62 8.68 0.14
C PRO A 151 16.80 7.25 -0.41
N GLY A 152 17.24 7.17 -1.67
CA GLY A 152 17.49 5.90 -2.36
C GLY A 152 16.24 5.16 -2.86
N PHE A 153 15.05 5.76 -2.78
CA PHE A 153 13.84 5.14 -3.32
C PHE A 153 13.95 4.91 -4.84
N PHE A 154 13.60 3.70 -5.28
CA PHE A 154 13.92 3.22 -6.63
C PHE A 154 13.19 3.99 -7.73
N LEU A 155 11.90 4.29 -7.52
CA LEU A 155 11.06 5.04 -8.45
C LEU A 155 10.85 6.45 -7.88
N SER A 156 11.63 7.43 -8.31
CA SER A 156 11.58 8.79 -7.75
C SER A 156 11.11 9.88 -8.71
N THR A 157 10.81 9.51 -9.97
CA THR A 157 10.29 10.40 -11.01
C THR A 157 9.18 9.72 -11.81
N THR A 158 8.39 10.50 -12.54
CA THR A 158 7.30 10.04 -13.44
C THR A 158 7.71 9.97 -14.91
N ALA A 159 8.96 10.29 -15.24
CA ALA A 159 9.51 10.42 -16.59
C ALA A 159 10.82 9.63 -16.73
#